data_AF-A0A4Y2P8B8-F1
#
_entry.id   AF-A0A4Y2P8B8-F1
#
_cell.length_a   1.000
_cell.length_b   1.000
_cell.length_c   1.000
_cell.angle_alpha   90.00
_cell.angle_beta   90.00
_cell.angle_gamma   90.00
#
_symmetry.space_group_name_H-M   'P 1'
#
loop_
_entity.id
_entity.type
_entity.pdbx_description
1 polymer ?
#
loop_
_entity_poly.entity_id
_entity_poly.type
_entity_poly.pdbx_seq_one_letter_code
_entity_poly.pdbx_strand_id
1 'polypeptide(L)'
;MLDLDRVILRLSDFGLLINLNKCVFEASKGHFLGYLVSKDCIQPLPEKVKAFLDFSLPKFVEQLCTVLAMIKFHHRFLKDADKMQSCLNDLTERKSKSPR
;
A
#
# COMPACT_ATOMS: atom_id res chain seq x y z
N MET A 1 -2.94 -13.28 -25.14
CA MET A 1 -2.79 -14.70 -24.75
C MET A 1 -1.32 -15.13 -24.69
N LEU A 2 -0.50 -14.75 -25.68
CA LEU A 2 0.95 -15.04 -25.73
C LEU A 2 1.74 -14.68 -24.44
N ASP A 3 1.41 -13.56 -23.79
CA ASP A 3 2.13 -13.14 -22.58
C ASP A 3 1.87 -14.04 -21.38
N LEU A 4 0.64 -14.55 -21.23
CA LEU A 4 0.29 -15.44 -20.12
C LEU A 4 0.99 -16.79 -20.27
N ASP A 5 0.95 -17.36 -21.47
CA ASP A 5 1.64 -18.63 -21.77
C ASP A 5 3.14 -18.52 -21.51
N ARG A 6 3.76 -17.40 -21.91
CA ARG A 6 5.18 -17.13 -21.65
C ARG A 6 5.49 -17.09 -20.15
N VAL A 7 4.65 -16.46 -19.34
CA VAL A 7 4.83 -16.37 -17.89
C VAL A 7 4.71 -17.76 -17.26
N ILE A 8 3.69 -18.55 -17.64
CA ILE A 8 3.47 -19.89 -17.11
C ILE A 8 4.64 -20.82 -17.46
N LEU A 9 5.10 -20.80 -18.72
CA LEU A 9 6.26 -21.57 -19.15
C LEU A 9 7.51 -21.21 -18.35
N ARG A 10 7.76 -19.91 -18.15
CA ARG A 10 8.93 -19.46 -17.39
C ARG A 10 8.87 -19.89 -15.92
N LEU A 11 7.69 -19.81 -15.30
CA LEU A 11 7.50 -20.31 -13.93
C LEU A 11 7.79 -21.82 -13.85
N SER A 12 7.31 -22.58 -14.84
CA SER A 12 7.56 -24.03 -14.94
C SER A 12 9.05 -24.35 -15.12
N ASP A 13 9.78 -23.61 -15.95
CA ASP A 13 11.23 -23.80 -16.16
C ASP A 13 12.03 -23.70 -14.86
N PHE A 14 11.58 -22.86 -13.93
CA PHE A 14 12.19 -22.66 -12.62
C PHE A 14 11.58 -23.53 -11.52
N GLY A 15 10.66 -24.44 -11.86
CA GLY A 15 10.02 -25.34 -10.89
C GLY A 15 9.03 -24.64 -9.95
N LEU A 16 8.49 -23.48 -10.32
CA LEU A 16 7.48 -22.77 -9.54
C LEU A 16 6.08 -23.30 -9.86
N LEU A 17 5.37 -23.75 -8.83
CA LEU A 17 3.99 -24.22 -8.95
C LEU A 17 2.99 -23.08 -8.72
N ILE A 18 1.98 -23.00 -9.59
CA ILE A 18 0.94 -21.99 -9.54
C ILE A 18 -0.26 -22.55 -8.78
N ASN A 19 -0.75 -21.82 -7.77
CA ASN A 19 -1.99 -22.14 -7.10
C ASN A 19 -3.18 -21.54 -7.85
N LEU A 20 -3.82 -22.36 -8.69
CA LEU A 20 -4.94 -21.94 -9.53
C LEU A 20 -6.12 -21.37 -8.74
N ASN A 21 -6.35 -21.81 -7.49
CA ASN A 21 -7.42 -21.28 -6.64
C ASN A 21 -7.19 -19.83 -6.21
N LYS A 22 -5.94 -19.35 -6.28
CA LYS A 22 -5.58 -17.95 -5.98
C LYS A 22 -5.40 -17.10 -7.24
N CYS A 23 -5.46 -17.72 -8.42
CA CYS A 23 -5.30 -17.01 -9.68
C CYS A 23 -6.63 -16.46 -10.15
N VAL A 24 -6.60 -15.25 -10.68
CA VAL A 24 -7.72 -14.63 -11.37
C VAL A 24 -7.21 -14.18 -12.72
N PHE A 25 -7.81 -14.70 -13.79
CA PHE A 25 -7.46 -14.38 -15.17
C PHE A 25 -8.55 -13.52 -15.80
N GLU A 26 -8.16 -12.68 -16.76
CA GLU A 26 -9.08 -11.84 -17.56
C GLU A 26 -10.03 -10.95 -16.73
N ALA A 27 -9.65 -10.59 -15.51
CA ALA A 27 -10.44 -9.68 -14.69
C ALA A 27 -10.38 -8.25 -15.22
N SER A 28 -11.55 -7.62 -15.37
CA SER A 28 -11.66 -6.19 -15.68
C SER A 28 -11.18 -5.29 -14.52
N LYS A 29 -11.19 -5.85 -13.30
CA LYS A 29 -10.77 -5.20 -12.06
C LYS A 29 -10.30 -6.24 -11.06
N GLY A 30 -9.22 -5.97 -10.33
CA GLY A 30 -8.64 -6.94 -9.40
C GLY A 30 -7.88 -6.31 -8.23
N HIS A 31 -7.67 -7.10 -7.18
CA HIS A 31 -6.85 -6.71 -6.04
C HIS A 31 -5.38 -7.04 -6.31
N PHE A 32 -4.50 -6.05 -6.20
CA PHE A 32 -3.06 -6.22 -6.37
C PHE A 32 -2.27 -5.30 -5.43
N LEU A 33 -1.40 -5.90 -4.59
CA LEU A 33 -0.52 -5.18 -3.65
C LEU A 33 -1.23 -4.14 -2.76
N GLY A 34 -2.45 -4.44 -2.29
CA GLY A 34 -3.22 -3.52 -1.44
C GLY A 34 -3.97 -2.43 -2.22
N TYR A 35 -4.01 -2.53 -3.54
CA TYR A 35 -4.75 -1.65 -4.43
C TYR A 35 -5.80 -2.42 -5.22
N LEU A 36 -6.78 -1.66 -5.69
CA LEU A 36 -7.78 -2.07 -6.62
C LEU A 36 -7.37 -1.52 -7.99
N VAL A 37 -7.04 -2.41 -8.91
CA VAL A 37 -6.51 -2.08 -10.25
C VAL A 37 -7.58 -2.39 -11.28
N SER A 38 -7.90 -1.43 -12.13
CA SER A 38 -8.73 -1.59 -13.32
C SER A 38 -8.03 -1.02 -14.55
N LYS A 39 -8.69 -1.13 -15.71
CA LYS A 39 -8.21 -0.52 -16.96
C LYS A 39 -7.99 0.98 -16.85
N ASP A 40 -8.86 1.67 -16.12
CA ASP A 40 -8.93 3.14 -16.11
C ASP A 40 -8.27 3.76 -14.88
N CYS A 41 -8.16 3.02 -13.77
CA CYS A 41 -7.65 3.58 -12.52
C CYS A 41 -6.96 2.55 -11.62
N ILE A 42 -6.05 3.07 -10.80
CA ILE A 42 -5.49 2.38 -9.63
C ILE A 42 -6.00 3.12 -8.41
N GLN A 43 -6.60 2.42 -7.47
CA GLN A 43 -7.20 3.01 -6.28
C GLN A 43 -6.78 2.25 -5.02
N PRO A 44 -6.64 2.91 -3.87
CA PRO A 44 -6.55 2.22 -2.58
C PRO A 44 -7.76 1.30 -2.37
N LEU A 45 -7.56 0.17 -1.70
CA LEU A 45 -8.69 -0.67 -1.29
C LEU A 45 -9.61 0.11 -0.33
N PRO A 46 -10.94 0.03 -0.49
CA PRO A 46 -11.89 0.72 0.38
C PRO A 46 -11.68 0.42 1.88
N GLU A 47 -11.28 -0.80 2.21
CA GLU A 47 -10.97 -1.23 3.57
C GLU A 47 -9.77 -0.47 4.16
N LYS A 48 -8.74 -0.20 3.35
CA LYS A 48 -7.56 0.58 3.77
C LYS A 48 -7.92 2.04 3.99
N VAL A 49 -8.77 2.59 3.11
CA VAL A 49 -9.29 3.96 3.28
C VAL A 49 -10.16 4.06 4.53
N LYS A 50 -11.03 3.07 4.75
CA LYS A 50 -11.89 3.02 5.93
C LYS A 50 -11.08 2.92 7.23
N ALA A 51 -10.07 2.06 7.27
CA ALA A 51 -9.17 1.96 8.43
C ALA A 51 -8.46 3.28 8.74
N PHE A 52 -8.18 4.10 7.73
CA PHE A 52 -7.61 5.44 7.91
C PHE A 52 -8.64 6.43 8.47
N LEU A 53 -9.88 6.41 7.96
CA LEU A 53 -10.97 7.28 8.41
C LEU A 53 -11.44 6.94 9.83
N ASP A 54 -11.45 5.66 10.18
CA ASP A 54 -11.85 5.16 11.49
C ASP A 54 -10.70 5.28 12.52
N PHE A 55 -9.51 5.73 12.10
CA PHE A 55 -8.37 5.86 12.99
C PHE A 55 -8.61 6.97 14.03
N SER A 56 -8.65 6.60 15.31
CA SER A 56 -8.81 7.55 16.40
C SER A 56 -7.65 8.54 16.47
N LEU A 57 -7.91 9.79 16.86
CA LEU A 57 -6.87 10.81 17.02
C LEU A 57 -5.67 10.25 17.83
N PRO A 58 -4.45 10.22 17.26
CA PRO A 58 -3.29 9.62 17.92
C PRO A 58 -2.96 10.41 19.19
N LYS A 59 -2.91 9.70 20.31
CA LYS A 59 -2.55 10.28 21.62
C LYS A 59 -1.07 10.12 21.95
N PHE A 60 -0.42 9.15 21.29
CA PHE A 60 0.96 8.77 21.52
C PHE A 60 1.78 8.82 20.24
N VAL A 61 3.09 9.04 20.37
CA VAL A 61 4.03 9.15 19.24
C VAL A 61 4.01 7.89 18.36
N GLU A 62 3.87 6.70 18.94
CA GLU A 62 3.81 5.44 18.19
C GLU A 62 2.59 5.37 17.26
N GLN A 63 1.45 5.86 17.75
CA GLN A 63 0.22 5.96 16.95
C GLN A 63 0.39 6.99 15.84
N LEU A 64 1.03 8.13 16.13
CA LEU A 64 1.35 9.15 15.13
C LEU A 64 2.28 8.61 14.04
N CYS A 65 3.33 7.88 14.40
CA CYS A 65 4.23 7.21 13.45
C CYS A 65 3.48 6.22 12.55
N THR A 66 2.52 5.48 13.12
CA THR A 66 1.68 4.54 12.37
C THR A 66 0.84 5.26 11.31
N VAL A 67 0.19 6.37 11.69
CA VAL A 67 -0.58 7.20 10.76
C VAL A 67 0.33 7.75 9.67
N LEU A 68 1.50 8.30 10.02
CA LEU A 68 2.46 8.83 9.05
C LEU A 68 2.92 7.76 8.05
N ALA A 69 3.19 6.54 8.51
CA ALA A 69 3.54 5.43 7.62
C ALA A 69 2.40 5.10 6.64
N MET A 70 1.15 5.14 7.09
CA MET A 70 -0.02 4.94 6.22
C MET A 70 -0.17 6.05 5.17
N ILE A 71 -0.02 7.32 5.58
CA ILE A 71 -0.07 8.46 4.64
C ILE A 71 1.04 8.31 3.60
N LYS A 72 2.26 7.94 4.02
CA LYS A 72 3.40 7.72 3.12
C LYS A 72 3.12 6.60 2.11
N PHE A 73 2.52 5.49 2.55
CA PHE A 73 2.15 4.38 1.65
C PHE A 73 1.12 4.80 0.58
N HIS A 74 0.25 5.76 0.90
CA HIS A 74 -0.78 6.26 0.00
C HIS A 74 -0.49 7.66 -0.58
N HIS A 75 0.73 8.20 -0.44
CA HIS A 75 1.07 9.58 -0.81
C HIS A 75 0.72 9.94 -2.25
N ARG A 76 0.86 8.98 -3.19
CA ARG A 76 0.52 9.17 -4.61
C ARG A 76 -0.95 9.52 -4.89
N PHE A 77 -1.84 9.28 -3.93
CA PHE A 77 -3.28 9.60 -4.03
C PHE A 77 -3.67 10.85 -3.25
N LEU A 78 -2.73 11.42 -2.49
CA LEU A 78 -2.96 12.54 -1.59
C LEU A 78 -2.27 13.78 -2.15
N LYS A 79 -3.05 14.80 -2.49
CA LYS A 79 -2.51 16.07 -2.94
C LYS A 79 -1.78 16.75 -1.77
N ASP A 80 -0.59 17.29 -2.03
CA ASP A 80 0.22 18.01 -1.03
C ASP A 80 0.58 17.17 0.23
N ALA A 81 0.64 15.83 0.10
CA ALA A 81 0.91 14.91 1.21
C ALA A 81 2.19 15.25 2.00
N ASP A 82 3.24 15.69 1.30
CA ASP A 82 4.53 16.04 1.91
C ASP A 82 4.41 17.24 2.87
N LYS A 83 3.62 18.25 2.49
CA LYS A 83 3.38 19.42 3.35
C LYS A 83 2.62 19.03 4.61
N MET A 84 1.61 18.16 4.46
CA MET A 84 0.83 17.66 5.60
C MET A 84 1.68 16.81 6.55
N GLN A 85 2.57 15.97 6.01
CA GLN A 85 3.46 15.14 6.80
C GLN A 85 4.57 15.96 7.48
N SER A 86 5.10 16.99 6.84
CA SER A 86 6.19 17.81 7.39
C SER A 86 5.86 18.36 8.78
N CYS A 87 4.67 18.95 8.94
CA CYS A 87 4.25 19.50 10.23
C CYS A 87 4.10 18.42 11.33
N LEU A 88 3.82 17.18 10.95
CA LEU A 88 3.61 16.06 11.87
C LEU A 88 4.90 15.29 12.16
N ASN A 89 5.87 15.27 11.23
CA ASN A 89 7.18 14.66 11.42
C ASN A 89 7.97 15.35 12.53
N ASP A 90 7.85 16.68 12.67
CA ASP A 90 8.48 17.42 13.77
C ASP A 90 8.04 16.94 15.16
N LEU A 91 6.83 16.38 15.27
CA LEU A 91 6.27 15.86 16.52
C LEU A 91 6.77 14.46 16.87
N THR A 92 7.34 13.72 15.90
CA THR A 92 7.91 12.38 16.12
C THR A 92 9.42 12.43 16.36
N GLU A 93 10.13 13.42 15.81
CA GLU A 93 11.58 13.57 15.94
C GLU A 93 12.05 14.09 17.32
N ARG A 94 11.19 14.71 18.12
CA ARG A 94 11.56 15.25 19.44
C ARG A 94 11.96 14.19 20.49
N LYS A 95 11.87 12.90 20.19
CA LYS A 95 12.32 11.80 21.08
C LYS A 95 13.74 11.27 20.79
N SER A 96 14.46 11.75 19.76
CA SER A 96 15.75 11.14 19.35
C SER A 96 17.03 11.87 19.80
N LYS A 97 17.01 12.75 20.80
CA LYS A 97 18.26 13.15 21.49
C LYS A 97 18.52 12.23 22.69
N SER A 98 18.83 10.95 22.44
CA SER A 98 19.64 10.20 23.42
C SER A 98 21.11 10.60 23.21
N PRO A 99 21.88 10.87 24.28
CA PRO A 99 23.30 11.13 24.14
C PRO A 99 23.97 9.87 23.61
N ARG A 100 24.80 10.05 22.58
CA ARG A 100 25.63 9.01 22.00
C ARG A 100 26.80 8.70 22.93
#